data_AF-A0A150PLH5-F1
#
_entry.id   AF-A0A150PLH5-F1
#
_cell.length_a   1.000
_cell.length_b   1.000
_cell.length_c   1.000
_cell.angle_alpha   90.00
_cell.angle_beta   90.00
_cell.angle_gamma   90.00
#
_symmetry.space_group_name_H-M   'P 1'
#
loop_
_entity.id
_entity.type
_entity.pdbx_description
1 polymer ?
#
loop_
_entity_poly.entity_id
_entity_poly.type
_entity_poly.pdbx_seq_one_letter_code
_entity_poly.pdbx_strand_id
1 'polypeptide(L)'
;AAIDELLRGLVEMTPELFGRALRLSRSPATAEDLVQDTVERAIRFAASYERGTNLRAWVHQILFSVFITRCRRSRRERNALDVLAADPCAWTAPERRAEMHALSPGVRRALATLPPSFRDTVVLVDLEEMSYKDAATQLGVPVGTVMSRLHRGRKLLAEALRGEAAPDAATEVKTAA
;
A
#
# COMPACT_ATOMS: atom_id res chain seq x y z
N ALA A 1 2.61 35.27 -4.22
CA ALA A 1 3.34 35.13 -5.51
C ALA A 1 3.45 33.68 -5.97
N ALA A 2 4.22 32.81 -5.29
CA ALA A 2 4.34 31.39 -5.66
C ALA A 2 3.12 30.54 -5.25
N ILE A 3 2.55 30.83 -4.08
CA ILE A 3 1.33 30.14 -3.60
C ILE A 3 0.12 30.47 -4.48
N ASP A 4 -0.03 31.70 -4.95
CA ASP A 4 -1.16 32.11 -5.81
C ASP A 4 -1.12 31.47 -7.21
N GLU A 5 0.08 31.17 -7.71
CA GLU A 5 0.27 30.43 -8.95
C GLU A 5 -0.09 28.96 -8.77
N LEU A 6 0.33 28.34 -7.67
CA LEU A 6 -0.06 26.98 -7.30
C LEU A 6 -1.57 26.87 -7.12
N LEU A 7 -2.21 27.81 -6.41
CA LEU A 7 -3.66 27.79 -6.18
C LEU A 7 -4.44 27.93 -7.49
N ARG A 8 -4.03 28.84 -8.39
CA ARG A 8 -4.64 28.97 -9.72
C ARG A 8 -4.48 27.71 -10.55
N GLY A 9 -3.26 27.15 -10.60
CA GLY A 9 -3.00 25.90 -11.31
C GLY A 9 -3.81 24.72 -10.77
N LEU A 10 -3.98 24.62 -9.45
CA LEU A 10 -4.83 23.61 -8.82
C LEU A 10 -6.29 23.75 -9.25
N VAL A 11 -6.85 24.96 -9.22
CA VAL A 11 -8.23 25.24 -9.64
C VAL A 11 -8.42 24.82 -11.11
N GLU A 12 -7.53 25.26 -12.00
CA GLU A 12 -7.58 24.92 -13.43
C GLU A 12 -7.47 23.42 -13.69
N MET A 13 -6.67 22.71 -12.89
CA MET A 13 -6.48 21.27 -13.02
C MET A 13 -7.62 20.42 -12.43
N THR A 14 -8.55 20.99 -11.66
CA THR A 14 -9.61 20.25 -10.96
C THR A 14 -10.40 19.29 -11.88
N PRO A 15 -10.85 19.68 -13.09
CA PRO A 15 -11.55 18.76 -13.99
C PRO A 15 -10.68 17.61 -14.49
N GLU A 16 -9.38 17.87 -14.75
CA GLU A 16 -8.40 16.86 -15.17
C GLU A 16 -8.15 15.84 -14.04
N LEU A 17 -7.98 16.34 -12.81
CA LEU A 17 -7.82 15.52 -11.61
C LEU A 17 -9.06 14.67 -11.35
N PHE A 18 -10.26 15.25 -11.50
CA PHE A 18 -11.51 14.51 -11.38
C PHE A 18 -11.62 13.39 -12.41
N GLY A 19 -11.31 13.66 -13.68
CA GLY A 19 -11.30 12.63 -14.72
C GLY A 19 -10.31 11.49 -14.42
N ARG A 20 -9.14 11.82 -13.85
CA ARG A 20 -8.16 10.80 -13.42
C ARG A 20 -8.65 10.01 -12.22
N ALA A 21 -9.18 10.69 -11.22
CA ALA A 21 -9.76 10.11 -10.01
C ALA A 21 -10.89 9.14 -10.35
N LEU A 22 -11.78 9.53 -11.25
CA LEU A 22 -12.90 8.70 -11.71
C LEU A 22 -12.43 7.40 -12.38
N ARG A 23 -11.37 7.45 -13.19
CA ARG A 23 -10.77 6.24 -13.78
C ARG A 23 -10.17 5.30 -12.74
N LEU A 24 -9.64 5.85 -11.64
CA LEU A 24 -9.04 5.08 -10.55
C LEU A 24 -10.10 4.49 -9.60
N SER A 25 -11.08 5.28 -9.19
CA SER A 25 -12.10 4.91 -8.21
C SER A 25 -13.29 4.16 -8.81
N ARG A 26 -13.60 4.40 -10.09
CA ARG A 26 -14.84 3.95 -10.77
C ARG A 26 -16.13 4.39 -10.06
N SER A 27 -16.04 5.44 -9.25
CA SER A 27 -17.15 5.98 -8.45
C SER A 27 -17.06 7.51 -8.46
N PRO A 28 -18.11 8.24 -8.90
CA PRO A 28 -18.13 9.69 -8.91
C PRO A 28 -17.90 10.29 -7.51
N ALA A 29 -18.66 9.85 -6.50
CA ALA A 29 -18.52 10.36 -5.14
C ALA A 29 -17.11 10.14 -4.58
N THR A 30 -16.54 8.95 -4.79
CA THR A 30 -15.16 8.67 -4.35
C THR A 30 -14.13 9.47 -5.15
N ALA A 31 -14.43 9.85 -6.39
CA ALA A 31 -13.55 10.68 -7.20
C ALA A 31 -13.55 12.14 -6.72
N GLU A 32 -14.70 12.69 -6.35
CA GLU A 32 -14.83 14.04 -5.76
C GLU A 32 -13.99 14.14 -4.49
N ASP A 33 -14.19 13.20 -3.58
CA ASP A 33 -13.40 13.07 -2.37
C ASP A 33 -11.89 12.99 -2.64
N LEU A 34 -11.49 12.19 -3.62
CA LEU A 34 -10.08 11.99 -3.94
C LEU A 34 -9.45 13.29 -4.43
N VAL A 35 -10.18 14.07 -5.23
CA VAL A 35 -9.75 15.39 -5.69
C VAL A 35 -9.65 16.35 -4.51
N GLN A 36 -10.65 16.37 -3.62
CA GLN A 36 -10.62 17.21 -2.42
C GLN A 36 -9.40 16.92 -1.54
N ASP A 37 -9.19 15.64 -1.19
CA ASP A 37 -8.03 15.19 -0.40
C ASP A 37 -6.70 15.56 -1.09
N THR A 38 -6.66 15.47 -2.42
CA THR A 38 -5.48 15.85 -3.22
C THR A 38 -5.20 17.35 -3.12
N VAL A 39 -6.22 18.18 -3.30
CA VAL A 39 -6.09 19.65 -3.24
C VAL A 39 -5.72 20.09 -1.84
N GLU A 40 -6.36 19.56 -0.80
CA GLU A 40 -6.02 19.85 0.59
C GLU A 40 -4.55 19.51 0.87
N ARG A 41 -4.10 18.34 0.41
CA ARG A 41 -2.73 17.88 0.60
C ARG A 41 -1.73 18.73 -0.19
N ALA A 42 -2.07 19.13 -1.42
CA ALA A 42 -1.26 20.03 -2.22
C ALA A 42 -1.08 21.39 -1.55
N ILE A 43 -2.16 21.95 -0.97
CA ILE A 43 -2.10 23.21 -0.20
C ILE A 43 -1.24 23.04 1.06
N ARG A 44 -1.46 21.95 1.81
CA ARG A 44 -0.69 21.63 3.03
C ARG A 44 0.81 21.52 2.77
N PHE A 45 1.19 20.96 1.62
CA PHE A 45 2.59 20.78 1.22
C PHE A 45 3.06 21.83 0.20
N ALA A 46 2.38 22.97 0.06
CA ALA A 46 2.72 24.00 -0.93
C ALA A 46 4.17 24.49 -0.81
N ALA A 47 4.73 24.54 0.41
CA ALA A 47 6.13 24.93 0.63
C ALA A 47 7.16 23.96 0.02
N SER A 48 6.77 22.72 -0.29
CA SER A 48 7.63 21.72 -0.95
C SER A 48 7.57 21.76 -2.47
N TYR A 49 6.70 22.60 -3.05
CA TYR A 49 6.62 22.78 -4.49
C TYR A 49 7.66 23.81 -4.95
N GLU A 50 8.55 23.38 -5.85
CA GLU A 50 9.53 24.24 -6.48
C GLU A 50 8.96 24.89 -7.74
N ARG A 51 8.92 26.21 -7.77
CA ARG A 51 8.45 26.98 -8.93
C ARG A 51 9.29 26.66 -10.17
N GLY A 52 8.63 26.53 -11.32
CA GLY A 52 9.26 26.18 -12.59
C GLY A 52 9.38 24.67 -12.84
N THR A 53 9.08 23.85 -11.83
CA THR A 53 8.90 22.41 -12.02
C THR A 53 7.50 22.07 -12.55
N ASN A 54 7.29 20.83 -12.98
CA ASN A 54 6.03 20.41 -13.57
C ASN A 54 4.94 20.24 -12.49
N LEU A 55 4.15 21.30 -12.26
CA LEU A 55 3.01 21.29 -11.34
C LEU A 55 2.08 20.11 -11.60
N ARG A 56 1.78 19.83 -12.88
CA ARG A 56 0.88 18.73 -13.26
C ARG A 56 1.39 17.40 -12.72
N ALA A 57 2.65 17.07 -12.99
CA ALA A 57 3.26 15.83 -12.50
C ALA A 57 3.26 15.75 -10.97
N TRP A 58 3.56 16.86 -10.29
CA TRP A 58 3.58 16.93 -8.84
C TRP A 58 2.19 16.67 -8.22
N VAL A 59 1.13 17.30 -8.73
CA VAL A 59 -0.23 17.12 -8.20
C VAL A 59 -0.77 15.71 -8.50
N HIS A 60 -0.50 15.16 -9.70
CA HIS A 60 -0.88 13.77 -10.02
C HIS A 60 -0.18 12.75 -9.11
N GLN A 61 1.08 13.02 -8.72
CA GLN A 61 1.79 12.17 -7.76
C GLN A 61 1.12 12.20 -6.37
N ILE A 62 0.63 13.36 -5.93
CA ILE A 62 -0.16 13.49 -4.70
C ILE A 62 -1.46 12.70 -4.82
N LEU A 63 -2.20 12.86 -5.92
CA LEU A 63 -3.46 12.13 -6.18
C LEU A 63 -3.27 10.62 -6.11
N PHE A 64 -2.22 10.10 -6.75
CA PHE A 64 -1.89 8.68 -6.66
C PHE A 64 -1.56 8.24 -5.24
N SER A 65 -0.79 9.03 -4.50
CA SER A 65 -0.44 8.73 -3.11
C SER A 65 -1.66 8.68 -2.20
N VAL A 66 -2.59 9.62 -2.37
CA VAL A 66 -3.89 9.64 -1.66
C VAL A 66 -4.71 8.40 -2.02
N PHE A 67 -4.82 8.07 -3.30
CA PHE A 67 -5.56 6.91 -3.77
C PHE A 67 -5.04 5.60 -3.18
N ILE A 68 -3.73 5.37 -3.23
CA ILE A 68 -3.11 4.17 -2.66
C ILE A 68 -3.34 4.10 -1.14
N THR A 69 -3.26 5.25 -0.45
CA THR A 69 -3.54 5.31 1.00
C THR A 69 -4.99 4.93 1.31
N ARG A 70 -5.97 5.43 0.53
CA ARG A 70 -7.38 5.04 0.65
C ARG A 70 -7.60 3.56 0.35
N CYS A 71 -6.97 3.01 -0.69
CA CYS A 71 -7.08 1.58 -1.02
C CYS A 71 -6.59 0.68 0.12
N ARG A 72 -5.45 1.03 0.75
CA ARG A 72 -4.93 0.31 1.92
C ARG A 72 -5.87 0.40 3.12
N ARG A 73 -6.38 1.60 3.40
CA ARG A 73 -7.37 1.80 4.47
C ARG A 73 -8.63 0.97 4.26
N SER A 74 -9.21 0.99 3.05
CA SER A 74 -10.42 0.21 2.73
C SER A 74 -10.18 -1.30 2.80
N ARG A 75 -8.98 -1.79 2.42
CA ARG A 75 -8.60 -3.20 2.65
C ARG A 75 -8.56 -3.53 4.14
N ARG A 76 -7.92 -2.71 4.97
CA ARG A 76 -7.88 -2.91 6.43
C ARG A 76 -9.28 -2.89 7.05
N GLU A 77 -10.12 -1.93 6.67
CA GLU A 77 -11.50 -1.85 7.16
C GLU A 77 -12.31 -3.09 6.77
N ARG A 78 -12.20 -3.58 5.53
CA ARG A 78 -12.84 -4.84 5.13
C ARG A 78 -12.33 -6.03 5.92
N ASN A 79 -11.02 -6.19 6.04
CA ASN A 79 -10.44 -7.29 6.83
C ASN A 79 -10.89 -7.23 8.29
N ALA A 80 -10.96 -6.04 8.89
CA ALA A 80 -11.46 -5.86 10.24
C ALA A 80 -12.95 -6.22 10.37
N LEU A 81 -13.77 -5.83 9.38
CA LEU A 81 -15.18 -6.21 9.33
C LEU A 81 -15.37 -7.72 9.17
N ASP A 82 -14.55 -8.39 8.34
CA ASP A 82 -14.60 -9.84 8.17
C ASP A 82 -14.24 -10.56 9.49
N VAL A 83 -13.23 -10.07 10.21
CA VAL A 83 -12.86 -10.59 11.54
C VAL A 83 -13.99 -10.37 12.54
N LEU A 84 -14.61 -9.19 12.57
CA LEU A 84 -15.74 -8.89 13.45
C LEU A 84 -17.00 -9.68 13.09
N ALA A 85 -17.20 -10.00 11.82
CA ALA A 85 -18.30 -10.85 11.37
C ALA A 85 -18.12 -12.31 11.83
N ALA A 86 -16.88 -12.79 11.88
CA ALA A 86 -16.55 -14.12 12.38
C ALA A 86 -16.54 -14.20 13.92
N ASP A 87 -16.05 -13.16 14.59
CA ASP A 87 -16.03 -13.01 16.04
C ASP A 87 -16.38 -11.57 16.44
N PRO A 88 -17.63 -11.30 16.84
CA PRO A 88 -18.08 -9.97 17.27
C PRO A 88 -17.34 -9.41 18.49
N CYS A 89 -16.61 -10.25 19.25
CA CYS A 89 -15.80 -9.83 20.39
C CYS A 89 -14.33 -9.59 20.02
N ALA A 90 -13.93 -9.77 18.75
CA ALA A 90 -12.54 -9.65 18.32
C ALA A 90 -11.90 -8.28 18.59
N TRP A 91 -12.72 -7.22 18.72
CA TRP A 91 -12.25 -5.88 19.13
C TRP A 91 -11.74 -5.80 20.58
N THR A 92 -12.07 -6.78 21.43
CA THR A 92 -11.58 -6.88 22.82
C THR A 92 -10.29 -7.70 22.94
N ALA A 93 -9.91 -8.42 21.87
CA ALA A 93 -8.65 -9.13 21.84
C ALA A 93 -7.50 -8.12 21.67
N PRO A 94 -6.38 -8.27 22.40
CA PRO A 94 -5.20 -7.43 22.19
C PRO A 94 -4.81 -7.51 20.72
N GLU A 95 -4.49 -6.36 20.09
CA GLU A 95 -4.20 -6.21 18.65
C GLU A 95 -3.39 -7.41 18.15
N ARG A 96 -4.08 -8.38 17.56
CA ARG A 96 -3.43 -9.54 16.97
C ARG A 96 -2.78 -9.02 15.70
N ARG A 97 -1.49 -8.65 15.81
CA ARG A 97 -0.58 -8.46 14.68
C ARG A 97 -0.93 -9.52 13.65
N ALA A 98 -1.40 -9.08 12.48
CA ALA A 98 -1.93 -9.91 11.40
C ALA A 98 -1.27 -11.28 11.43
N GLU A 99 -1.96 -12.27 12.00
CA GLU A 99 -1.29 -13.50 12.42
C GLU A 99 -0.68 -14.13 11.17
N MET A 100 0.63 -14.37 11.22
CA MET A 100 1.40 -15.09 10.20
C MET A 100 0.76 -16.46 9.85
N HIS A 101 -0.15 -16.94 10.70
CA HIS A 101 -1.02 -18.10 10.53
C HIS A 101 -2.09 -17.97 9.42
N ALA A 102 -2.53 -16.75 9.07
CA ALA A 102 -3.45 -16.51 7.95
C ALA A 102 -2.78 -16.63 6.56
N LEU A 103 -1.44 -16.65 6.51
CA LEU A 103 -0.71 -16.87 5.27
C LEU A 103 -0.79 -18.33 4.84
N SER A 104 -0.74 -18.60 3.53
CA SER A 104 -0.62 -19.98 3.07
C SER A 104 0.71 -20.59 3.58
N PRO A 105 0.77 -21.92 3.81
CA PRO A 105 2.00 -22.58 4.24
C PRO A 105 3.21 -22.29 3.34
N GLY A 106 2.99 -22.17 2.03
CA GLY A 106 4.05 -21.83 1.07
C GLY A 106 4.57 -20.41 1.23
N VAL A 107 3.69 -19.42 1.50
CA VAL A 107 4.13 -18.04 1.75
C VAL A 107 4.93 -17.95 3.05
N ARG A 108 4.52 -18.66 4.11
CA ARG A 108 5.30 -18.71 5.37
C ARG A 108 6.70 -19.27 5.17
N ARG A 109 6.83 -20.39 4.46
CA ARG A 109 8.14 -21.01 4.18
C ARG A 109 9.00 -20.11 3.32
N ALA A 110 8.45 -19.56 2.24
CA ALA A 110 9.17 -18.63 1.38
C ALA A 110 9.69 -17.43 2.19
N LEU A 111 8.87 -16.81 3.04
CA LEU A 111 9.30 -15.74 3.94
C LEU A 111 10.40 -16.17 4.91
N ALA A 112 10.36 -17.40 5.42
CA ALA A 112 11.38 -17.92 6.33
C ALA A 112 12.76 -18.10 5.67
N THR A 113 12.81 -18.25 4.33
CA THR A 113 14.08 -18.35 3.59
C THR A 113 14.78 -17.00 3.39
N LEU A 114 14.06 -15.88 3.56
CA LEU A 114 14.64 -14.55 3.38
C LEU A 114 15.57 -14.18 4.55
N PRO A 115 16.69 -13.47 4.30
CA PRO A 115 17.50 -12.89 5.36
C PRO A 115 16.66 -11.95 6.26
N PRO A 116 16.89 -11.93 7.58
CA PRO A 116 16.01 -11.25 8.54
C PRO A 116 15.73 -9.78 8.18
N SER A 117 16.74 -9.01 7.80
CA SER A 117 16.57 -7.60 7.45
C SER A 117 15.62 -7.36 6.27
N PHE A 118 15.56 -8.28 5.31
CA PHE A 118 14.64 -8.18 4.17
C PHE A 118 13.27 -8.73 4.52
N ARG A 119 13.23 -9.88 5.22
CA ARG A 119 12.00 -10.49 5.70
C ARG A 119 11.21 -9.50 6.57
N ASP A 120 11.85 -8.93 7.58
CA ASP A 120 11.19 -8.04 8.53
C ASP A 120 10.70 -6.78 7.80
N THR A 121 11.47 -6.25 6.85
CA THR A 121 11.03 -5.12 6.02
C THR A 121 9.79 -5.48 5.17
N VAL A 122 9.75 -6.67 4.57
CA VAL A 122 8.60 -7.16 3.79
C VAL A 122 7.40 -7.41 4.70
N VAL A 123 7.58 -8.01 5.87
CA VAL A 123 6.51 -8.27 6.83
C VAL A 123 5.88 -6.95 7.27
N LEU A 124 6.67 -6.00 7.78
CA LEU A 124 6.14 -4.74 8.28
C LEU A 124 5.40 -3.93 7.20
N VAL A 125 5.91 -3.93 5.96
CA VAL A 125 5.36 -3.09 4.91
C VAL A 125 4.25 -3.76 4.10
N ASP A 126 4.43 -5.02 3.70
CA ASP A 126 3.52 -5.74 2.80
C ASP A 126 2.50 -6.59 3.55
N LEU A 127 2.76 -7.01 4.80
CA LEU A 127 1.82 -7.79 5.61
C LEU A 127 1.14 -6.96 6.71
N GLU A 128 1.91 -6.21 7.48
CA GLU A 128 1.38 -5.34 8.55
C GLU A 128 0.93 -3.98 8.00
N GLU A 129 1.12 -3.74 6.70
CA GLU A 129 0.76 -2.51 6.01
C GLU A 129 1.23 -1.23 6.74
N MET A 130 2.43 -1.24 7.32
CA MET A 130 3.04 -0.04 7.90
C MET A 130 3.43 0.97 6.81
N SER A 131 3.50 2.26 7.17
CA SER A 131 4.11 3.25 6.30
C SER A 131 5.63 3.04 6.27
N TYR A 132 6.31 3.50 5.20
CA TYR A 132 7.78 3.39 5.14
C TYR A 132 8.47 4.14 6.28
N LYS A 133 7.84 5.21 6.80
CA LYS A 133 8.37 6.01 7.91
C LYS A 133 8.24 5.28 9.24
N ASP A 134 7.12 4.61 9.47
CA ASP A 134 6.90 3.84 10.71
C ASP A 134 7.75 2.58 10.73
N ALA A 135 7.83 1.88 9.58
CA ALA A 135 8.75 0.75 9.41
C ALA A 135 10.21 1.18 9.60
N ALA A 136 10.62 2.34 9.07
CA ALA A 136 11.95 2.90 9.29
C ALA A 136 12.24 3.15 10.78
N THR A 137 11.26 3.70 11.49
CA THR A 137 11.34 3.98 12.93
C THR A 137 11.46 2.68 13.74
N GLN A 138 10.62 1.70 13.44
CA GLN A 138 10.61 0.40 14.12
C GLN A 138 11.88 -0.43 13.84
N LEU A 139 12.41 -0.37 12.62
CA LEU A 139 13.63 -1.08 12.23
C LEU A 139 14.92 -0.32 12.59
N GLY A 140 14.82 0.93 13.07
CA GLY A 140 15.99 1.76 13.38
C GLY A 140 16.85 2.09 12.16
N VAL A 141 16.26 2.24 10.96
CA VAL A 141 17.00 2.51 9.71
C VAL A 141 16.39 3.67 8.91
N PRO A 142 17.14 4.32 8.00
CA PRO A 142 16.58 5.36 7.13
C PRO A 142 15.46 4.85 6.21
N VAL A 143 14.52 5.74 5.86
CA VAL A 143 13.41 5.44 4.94
C VAL A 143 13.91 4.93 3.57
N GLY A 144 15.01 5.49 3.06
CA GLY A 144 15.64 5.02 1.82
C GLY A 144 16.16 3.57 1.94
N THR A 145 16.65 3.19 3.12
CA THR A 145 17.06 1.81 3.40
C THR A 145 15.87 0.87 3.40
N VAL A 146 14.74 1.27 4.00
CA VAL A 146 13.47 0.53 3.94
C VAL A 146 13.06 0.29 2.48
N MET A 147 13.05 1.33 1.64
CA MET A 147 12.71 1.18 0.21
C MET A 147 13.64 0.20 -0.51
N SER A 148 14.96 0.33 -0.29
CA SER A 148 15.95 -0.55 -0.92
C SER A 148 15.88 -2.00 -0.44
N ARG A 149 15.56 -2.22 0.85
CA ARG A 149 15.39 -3.54 1.46
C ARG A 149 14.09 -4.18 1.00
N LEU A 150 13.02 -3.40 0.92
CA LEU A 150 11.72 -3.85 0.44
C LEU A 150 11.80 -4.30 -1.02
N HIS A 151 12.44 -3.53 -1.90
CA HIS A 151 12.62 -3.91 -3.29
C HIS A 151 13.36 -5.24 -3.44
N ARG A 152 14.51 -5.38 -2.76
CA ARG A 152 15.30 -6.62 -2.77
C ARG A 152 14.56 -7.79 -2.11
N GLY A 153 13.89 -7.54 -0.99
CA GLY A 153 13.09 -8.53 -0.28
C GLY A 153 11.95 -9.09 -1.14
N ARG A 154 11.21 -8.24 -1.86
CA ARG A 154 10.17 -8.69 -2.81
C ARG A 154 10.74 -9.56 -3.93
N LYS A 155 11.92 -9.22 -4.45
CA LYS A 155 12.59 -10.04 -5.47
C LYS A 155 12.95 -11.43 -4.92
N LEU A 156 13.59 -11.48 -3.75
CA LEU A 156 13.94 -12.74 -3.08
C LEU A 156 12.70 -13.57 -2.74
N LEU A 157 11.62 -12.93 -2.28
CA LEU A 157 10.37 -13.60 -1.99
C LEU A 157 9.72 -14.18 -3.24
N ALA A 158 9.72 -13.42 -4.35
CA ALA A 158 9.22 -13.90 -5.63
C ALA A 158 10.03 -15.09 -6.16
N GLU A 159 11.35 -15.08 -5.99
CA GLU A 159 12.24 -16.20 -6.33
C GLU A 159 11.95 -17.44 -5.46
N ALA A 160 11.83 -17.26 -4.14
CA ALA A 160 11.50 -18.35 -3.22
C ALA A 160 10.13 -18.98 -3.52
N LEU A 161 9.12 -18.16 -3.81
CA LEU A 161 7.79 -18.64 -4.20
C LEU A 161 7.80 -19.37 -5.55
N ARG A 162 8.64 -18.95 -6.51
CA ARG A 162 8.81 -19.65 -7.79
C ARG A 162 9.57 -20.97 -7.64
N GLY A 163 10.56 -21.01 -6.75
CA GLY A 163 11.28 -22.25 -6.40
C GLY A 163 10.40 -23.27 -5.69
N GLU A 164 9.40 -22.83 -4.92
CA GLU A 164 8.34 -23.69 -4.37
C GLU A 164 7.23 -24.02 -5.39
N ALA A 165 7.06 -23.23 -6.46
CA ALA A 165 6.01 -23.44 -7.47
C ALA A 165 6.32 -24.58 -8.48
N ALA A 166 7.42 -25.32 -8.30
CA ALA A 166 7.69 -26.56 -9.02
C ALA A 166 8.07 -27.66 -7.99
N PRO A 167 7.33 -28.78 -7.83
CA PRO A 167 6.16 -29.28 -8.57
C PRO A 167 4.89 -29.40 -7.70
N ASP A 168 3.77 -28.85 -8.18
CA ASP A 168 2.43 -29.32 -7.79
C ASP A 168 1.55 -29.51 -9.04
N ALA A 169 2.16 -30.15 -10.04
CA ALA A 169 1.51 -30.62 -11.26
C ALA A 169 1.52 -32.15 -11.28
N ALA A 170 0.99 -32.78 -10.23
CA ALA A 170 0.63 -34.20 -10.23
C ALA A 170 -0.26 -34.53 -9.01
N THR A 171 -1.46 -33.94 -8.91
CA THR A 171 -2.55 -34.65 -8.23
C THR A 171 -3.29 -35.43 -9.30
N GLU A 172 -2.72 -36.59 -9.63
CA GLU A 172 -3.38 -37.60 -10.42
C GLU A 172 -4.73 -37.95 -9.79
N VAL A 173 -5.77 -37.69 -10.56
CA VAL A 173 -7.06 -38.36 -10.46
C VAL A 173 -6.82 -39.85 -10.70
N LYS A 174 -6.89 -40.70 -9.67
CA LYS A 174 -7.35 -42.10 -9.80
C LYS A 174 -7.64 -42.78 -8.44
N THR A 175 -8.95 -43.03 -8.24
CA THR A 175 -9.59 -44.33 -7.93
C THR A 175 -9.34 -45.03 -6.58
N ALA A 176 -10.42 -45.22 -5.82
CA ALA A 176 -10.89 -46.49 -5.26
C ALA A 176 -12.37 -46.29 -4.88
N ALA A 177 -13.32 -46.87 -5.62
CA ALA A 177 -13.87 -48.22 -5.47
C ALA A 177 -15.00 -48.26 -4.44
#